data_AF-A0A135NXE7-F1
#
_entry.id   AF-A0A135NXE7-F1
#
_cell.length_a   1.000
_cell.length_b   1.000
_cell.length_c   1.000
_cell.angle_alpha   90.00
_cell.angle_beta   90.00
_cell.angle_gamma   90.00
#
_symmetry.space_group_name_H-M   'P 1'
#
loop_
_entity.id
_entity.type
_entity.pdbx_description
1 polymer ?
#
loop_
_entity_poly.entity_id
_entity_poly.type
_entity_poly.pdbx_seq_one_letter_code
_entity_poly.pdbx_strand_id
1 'polypeptide(L)'
;MTFKTSIPLPAFSPAEAASAALGDLPTWKLSDLYASADSAEYKGALEKAAIDAKAFEAKWKGKLEAAAKLSGNEGLGAALKEYEALDDLLGRIGSFAGLTYFSDTSNPANGKLYGDAQSKLTDMSAHLLFFALELNRIDDATIDAAMANDPQAGHYKPWLVDLRKDKPHQLDDKLEQLFLEKSMTSAAAFNRLFDETMTDLRFIVDGESLALERTLNLLQEPDPEIRKKAAEALSATFKDNLRVFTLITNTLAKDKEIADRWRKFEDIADSRHLANRVEREVVDALAQAVTEAYPRLSHRYYKMKAKWLGMEQMNYWDRNAPLPDSSNAIIPWEDAKETVLSAYGDFAPEMADIARRFFDEEWIDAPARPGKAPGAFAHPTVPSAHPYVLVNYLGKPRDVMTLAHELGHGVHQVLAGGQGALMCATPLTLAETASVFGEMLTFRKLLDGTNNKGERKDMLARKVEDMINTVVRQIAFYEFERKVHTARKEGELTAEQIGALWLSVQQESLGPAIKISEGYENWWTYVPHFIHSPFYVYAYAFGDCLVNSLYAVYQNADTGFQDKYFELLKAGGTKHHSELLKPFGLDATDPSFWNKGLSMIEGLIDELEGLDKE
;
A
#
# COMPACT_ATOMS: atom_id res chain seq x y z
N MET A 1 -15.77 -0.13 62.48
CA MET A 1 -15.60 1.22 61.88
C MET A 1 -15.18 1.05 60.43
N THR A 2 -16.15 1.25 59.55
CA THR A 2 -16.07 1.32 58.10
C THR A 2 -15.77 2.75 57.65
N PHE A 3 -14.76 2.95 56.81
CA PHE A 3 -14.61 4.07 55.87
C PHE A 3 -13.78 3.52 54.68
N LYS A 4 -14.38 3.14 53.54
CA LYS A 4 -14.80 3.98 52.39
C LYS A 4 -13.68 4.93 51.90
N THR A 5 -12.94 4.46 50.91
CA THR A 5 -12.31 5.29 49.87
C THR A 5 -12.83 4.81 48.52
N SER A 6 -13.85 5.51 48.03
CA SER A 6 -14.35 5.43 46.66
C SER A 6 -13.33 6.05 45.73
N ILE A 7 -12.62 5.22 44.97
CA ILE A 7 -11.91 5.67 43.76
C ILE A 7 -12.99 5.92 42.71
N PRO A 8 -13.07 7.11 42.09
CA PRO A 8 -13.97 7.32 40.97
C PRO A 8 -13.48 6.42 39.82
N LEU A 9 -14.33 5.48 39.42
CA LEU A 9 -14.21 4.81 38.13
C LEU A 9 -14.13 5.90 37.05
N PRO A 10 -13.23 5.83 36.06
CA PRO A 10 -13.34 6.66 34.89
C PRO A 10 -14.66 6.29 34.20
N ALA A 11 -15.64 7.19 34.30
CA ALA A 11 -16.86 7.12 33.53
C ALA A 11 -16.53 7.52 32.08
N PHE A 12 -16.12 6.55 31.27
CA PHE A 12 -16.17 6.63 29.81
C PHE A 12 -16.43 5.23 29.25
N SER A 13 -17.70 4.94 28.94
CA SER A 13 -18.06 3.99 27.88
C SER A 13 -18.96 4.70 26.87
N PRO A 14 -18.38 5.44 25.90
CA PRO A 14 -19.03 5.70 24.62
C PRO A 14 -19.00 4.46 23.72
N ALA A 15 -18.13 3.49 24.02
CA ALA A 15 -17.87 2.32 23.18
C ALA A 15 -19.02 1.29 23.17
N GLU A 16 -19.68 1.04 24.31
CA GLU A 16 -20.81 0.10 24.35
C GLU A 16 -22.08 0.64 23.68
N ALA A 17 -22.33 1.96 23.76
CA ALA A 17 -23.45 2.60 23.09
C ALA A 17 -23.21 2.73 21.56
N ALA A 18 -21.97 3.00 21.15
CA ALA A 18 -21.57 2.97 19.74
C ALA A 18 -21.67 1.54 19.16
N SER A 19 -21.31 0.50 19.94
CA SER A 19 -21.40 -0.90 19.50
C SER A 19 -22.83 -1.32 19.15
N ALA A 20 -23.86 -0.87 19.88
CA ALA A 20 -25.25 -1.23 19.58
C ALA A 20 -25.79 -0.57 18.31
N ALA A 21 -25.29 0.62 17.96
CA ALA A 21 -25.72 1.35 16.76
C ALA A 21 -25.08 0.81 15.46
N LEU A 22 -23.98 0.06 15.57
CA LEU A 22 -23.27 -0.51 14.42
C LEU A 22 -23.89 -1.84 13.95
N GLY A 23 -24.71 -2.51 14.77
CA GLY A 23 -25.22 -3.85 14.50
C GLY A 23 -24.19 -4.96 14.76
N ASP A 24 -24.45 -6.14 14.22
CA ASP A 24 -23.57 -7.31 14.39
C ASP A 24 -22.37 -7.22 13.44
N LEU A 25 -21.18 -6.99 13.99
CA LEU A 25 -19.93 -6.91 13.22
C LEU A 25 -19.28 -8.31 13.12
N PRO A 26 -18.98 -8.81 11.91
CA PRO A 26 -18.40 -10.15 11.74
C PRO A 26 -16.95 -10.20 12.20
N THR A 27 -16.55 -11.38 12.67
CA THR A 27 -15.15 -11.75 12.91
C THR A 27 -14.76 -12.87 11.97
N TRP A 28 -13.59 -12.80 11.37
CA TRP A 28 -13.18 -13.80 10.39
C TRP A 28 -13.05 -15.21 10.97
N LYS A 29 -13.22 -16.21 10.10
CA LYS A 29 -13.05 -17.62 10.43
C LYS A 29 -11.77 -18.16 9.79
N LEU A 30 -10.69 -18.26 10.57
CA LEU A 30 -9.38 -18.72 10.07
C LEU A 30 -9.25 -20.25 9.92
N SER A 31 -10.29 -21.01 10.28
CA SER A 31 -10.27 -22.49 10.21
C SER A 31 -10.13 -23.03 8.79
N ASP A 32 -10.47 -22.23 7.78
CA ASP A 32 -10.33 -22.59 6.36
C ASP A 32 -8.84 -22.66 5.96
N LEU A 33 -7.95 -22.00 6.71
CA LEU A 33 -6.50 -22.20 6.64
C LEU A 33 -6.08 -23.41 7.49
N TYR A 34 -6.27 -23.33 8.81
CA TYR A 34 -6.03 -24.41 9.78
C TYR A 34 -6.95 -24.24 11.00
N ALA A 35 -7.43 -25.35 11.57
CA ALA A 35 -8.38 -25.31 12.69
C ALA A 35 -7.81 -24.65 13.96
N SER A 36 -6.52 -24.85 14.25
CA SER A 36 -5.81 -24.19 15.34
C SER A 36 -4.30 -24.37 15.21
N ALA A 37 -3.52 -23.60 15.98
CA ALA A 37 -2.06 -23.79 16.10
C ALA A 37 -1.66 -25.18 16.63
N ASP A 38 -2.58 -25.87 17.30
CA ASP A 38 -2.33 -27.21 17.84
C ASP A 38 -2.84 -28.35 16.97
N SER A 39 -3.57 -28.02 15.90
CA SER A 39 -4.12 -28.98 14.95
C SER A 39 -3.05 -29.87 14.31
N ALA A 40 -3.42 -31.11 14.02
CA ALA A 40 -2.52 -32.06 13.36
C ALA A 40 -2.17 -31.60 11.94
N GLU A 41 -3.11 -30.91 11.29
CA GLU A 41 -2.99 -30.34 9.95
C GLU A 41 -1.92 -29.25 9.91
N TYR A 42 -1.92 -28.30 10.86
CA TYR A 42 -0.93 -27.22 10.90
C TYR A 42 0.48 -27.75 11.22
N LYS A 43 0.59 -28.65 12.21
CA LYS A 43 1.87 -29.28 12.58
C LYS A 43 2.42 -30.12 11.43
N GLY A 44 1.55 -30.91 10.78
CA GLY A 44 1.90 -31.71 9.61
C GLY A 44 2.30 -30.86 8.41
N ALA A 45 1.66 -29.71 8.18
CA ALA A 45 2.04 -28.78 7.13
C ALA A 45 3.44 -28.20 7.33
N LEU A 46 3.78 -27.79 8.56
CA LEU A 46 5.13 -27.32 8.91
C LEU A 46 6.19 -28.40 8.68
N GLU A 47 5.93 -29.64 9.10
CA GLU A 47 6.84 -30.77 8.90
C GLU A 47 7.01 -31.09 7.42
N LYS A 48 5.91 -31.16 6.68
CA LYS A 48 5.90 -31.41 5.23
C LYS A 48 6.68 -30.33 4.48
N ALA A 49 6.42 -29.05 4.76
CA ALA A 49 7.12 -27.95 4.10
C ALA A 49 8.63 -28.01 4.33
N ALA A 50 9.07 -28.35 5.56
CA ALA A 50 10.49 -28.49 5.87
C ALA A 50 11.16 -29.66 5.13
N ILE A 51 10.45 -30.79 4.97
CA ILE A 51 10.92 -31.94 4.21
C ILE A 51 11.00 -31.60 2.72
N ASP A 52 9.93 -31.02 2.18
CA ASP A 52 9.80 -30.73 0.76
C ASP A 52 10.79 -29.66 0.32
N ALA A 53 11.04 -28.62 1.12
CA ALA A 53 12.04 -27.59 0.79
C ALA A 53 13.45 -28.19 0.65
N LYS A 54 13.83 -29.11 1.54
CA LYS A 54 15.12 -29.83 1.48
C LYS A 54 15.17 -30.81 0.31
N ALA A 55 14.07 -31.51 0.05
CA ALA A 55 13.96 -32.43 -1.08
C ALA A 55 14.06 -31.68 -2.41
N PHE A 56 13.42 -30.52 -2.51
CA PHE A 56 13.49 -29.61 -3.66
C PHE A 56 14.92 -29.15 -3.92
N GLU A 57 15.61 -28.67 -2.87
CA GLU A 57 17.02 -28.30 -2.96
C GLU A 57 17.89 -29.46 -3.44
N ALA A 58 17.79 -30.64 -2.82
CA ALA A 58 18.57 -31.82 -3.20
C ALA A 58 18.30 -32.27 -4.64
N LYS A 59 17.06 -32.12 -5.09
CA LYS A 59 16.63 -32.52 -6.43
C LYS A 59 17.16 -31.56 -7.49
N TRP A 60 17.06 -30.25 -7.29
CA TRP A 60 17.20 -29.25 -8.37
C TRP A 60 18.45 -28.36 -8.29
N LYS A 61 19.05 -28.16 -7.12
CA LYS A 61 20.21 -27.27 -6.96
C LYS A 61 21.39 -27.73 -7.82
N GLY A 62 21.96 -26.80 -8.58
CA GLY A 62 23.03 -27.03 -9.54
C GLY A 62 22.63 -27.82 -10.78
N LYS A 63 21.33 -28.07 -11.00
CA LYS A 63 20.83 -28.93 -12.09
C LYS A 63 19.82 -28.23 -13.01
N LEU A 64 19.45 -26.98 -12.72
CA LEU A 64 18.41 -26.26 -13.48
C LEU A 64 18.76 -26.07 -14.96
N GLU A 65 20.04 -25.86 -15.30
CA GLU A 65 20.47 -25.73 -16.70
C GLU A 65 20.27 -27.04 -17.48
N ALA A 66 20.49 -28.19 -16.84
CA ALA A 66 20.22 -29.49 -17.44
C ALA A 66 18.71 -29.72 -17.55
N ALA A 67 17.94 -29.40 -16.51
CA ALA A 67 16.48 -29.49 -16.51
C ALA A 67 15.84 -28.62 -17.60
N ALA A 68 16.38 -27.44 -17.87
CA ALA A 68 15.92 -26.54 -18.94
C ALA A 68 16.06 -27.15 -20.36
N LYS A 69 16.88 -28.20 -20.51
CA LYS A 69 17.05 -28.93 -21.78
C LYS A 69 16.16 -30.19 -21.86
N LEU A 70 15.37 -30.47 -20.83
CA LEU A 70 14.50 -31.63 -20.69
C LEU A 70 13.02 -31.19 -20.60
N SER A 71 12.11 -32.17 -20.63
CA SER A 71 10.67 -31.98 -20.43
C SER A 71 10.11 -33.08 -19.52
N GLY A 72 8.86 -32.93 -19.08
CA GLY A 72 8.23 -33.87 -18.15
C GLY A 72 8.85 -33.79 -16.75
N ASN A 73 8.90 -34.91 -16.01
CA ASN A 73 9.26 -34.92 -14.59
C ASN A 73 10.71 -34.49 -14.26
N GLU A 74 11.57 -34.45 -15.28
CA GLU A 74 12.97 -34.00 -15.18
C GLU A 74 13.18 -32.61 -15.83
N GLY A 75 12.13 -32.06 -16.45
CA GLY A 75 12.16 -30.77 -17.11
C GLY A 75 12.04 -29.59 -16.15
N LEU A 76 12.38 -28.40 -16.65
CA LEU A 76 12.26 -27.16 -15.88
C LEU A 76 10.81 -26.87 -15.43
N GLY A 77 9.81 -27.23 -16.23
CA GLY A 77 8.40 -27.07 -15.85
C GLY A 77 8.01 -27.85 -14.60
N ALA A 78 8.58 -29.04 -14.39
CA ALA A 78 8.37 -29.81 -13.17
C ALA A 78 8.97 -29.11 -11.94
N ALA A 79 10.17 -28.54 -12.07
CA ALA A 79 10.78 -27.75 -11.00
C ALA A 79 9.92 -26.53 -10.64
N LEU A 80 9.41 -25.81 -11.63
CA LEU A 80 8.55 -24.63 -11.40
C LEU A 80 7.25 -24.98 -10.68
N LYS A 81 6.59 -26.08 -11.06
CA LYS A 81 5.38 -26.54 -10.38
C LYS A 81 5.62 -27.01 -8.95
N GLU A 82 6.73 -27.73 -8.72
CA GLU A 82 7.11 -28.13 -7.36
C GLU A 82 7.42 -26.91 -6.49
N TYR A 83 8.07 -25.90 -7.06
CA TYR A 83 8.35 -24.62 -6.40
C TYR A 83 7.06 -23.86 -6.07
N GLU A 84 6.13 -23.73 -7.02
CA GLU A 84 4.82 -23.10 -6.80
C GLU A 84 4.01 -23.79 -5.69
N ALA A 85 3.99 -25.13 -5.67
CA ALA A 85 3.27 -25.88 -4.64
C ALA A 85 3.89 -25.69 -3.24
N LEU A 86 5.21 -25.51 -3.17
CA LEU A 86 5.90 -25.15 -1.94
C LEU A 86 5.56 -23.72 -1.51
N ASP A 87 5.58 -22.77 -2.44
CA ASP A 87 5.23 -21.37 -2.18
C ASP A 87 3.79 -21.24 -1.62
N ASP A 88 2.82 -21.92 -2.23
CA ASP A 88 1.44 -21.99 -1.76
C ASP A 88 1.33 -22.61 -0.35
N LEU A 89 2.07 -23.68 -0.06
CA LEU A 89 2.08 -24.30 1.27
C LEU A 89 2.69 -23.38 2.34
N LEU A 90 3.85 -22.77 2.04
CA LEU A 90 4.54 -21.84 2.93
C LEU A 90 3.68 -20.60 3.19
N GLY A 91 3.07 -20.04 2.14
CA GLY A 91 2.16 -18.91 2.22
C GLY A 91 0.93 -19.21 3.07
N ARG A 92 0.35 -20.43 2.97
CA ARG A 92 -0.80 -20.84 3.81
C ARG A 92 -0.43 -20.89 5.29
N ILE A 93 0.74 -21.45 5.62
CA ILE A 93 1.28 -21.51 6.99
C ILE A 93 1.49 -20.10 7.54
N GLY A 94 2.18 -19.24 6.76
CA GLY A 94 2.46 -17.86 7.14
C GLY A 94 1.19 -17.04 7.34
N SER A 95 0.22 -17.19 6.44
CA SER A 95 -1.08 -16.51 6.50
C SER A 95 -1.84 -16.85 7.77
N PHE A 96 -1.91 -18.12 8.15
CA PHE A 96 -2.60 -18.52 9.37
C PHE A 96 -1.96 -17.92 10.62
N ALA A 97 -0.63 -18.02 10.73
CA ALA A 97 0.10 -17.46 11.87
C ALA A 97 -0.02 -15.92 11.93
N GLY A 98 0.12 -15.25 10.78
CA GLY A 98 0.02 -13.80 10.66
C GLY A 98 -1.38 -13.27 10.98
N LEU A 99 -2.43 -13.80 10.35
CA LEU A 99 -3.82 -13.38 10.60
C LEU A 99 -4.25 -13.67 12.04
N THR A 100 -3.80 -14.79 12.63
CA THR A 100 -4.03 -15.07 14.07
C THR A 100 -3.38 -13.99 14.94
N TYR A 101 -2.17 -13.55 14.60
CA TYR A 101 -1.50 -12.45 15.30
C TYR A 101 -2.19 -11.10 15.11
N PHE A 102 -2.59 -10.75 13.89
CA PHE A 102 -3.29 -9.48 13.63
C PHE A 102 -4.68 -9.41 14.28
N SER A 103 -5.29 -10.55 14.58
CA SER A 103 -6.56 -10.63 15.33
C SER A 103 -6.42 -10.10 16.76
N ASP A 104 -5.25 -10.28 17.38
CA ASP A 104 -4.89 -9.75 18.70
C ASP A 104 -3.36 -9.83 18.90
N THR A 105 -2.68 -8.71 18.63
CA THR A 105 -1.23 -8.55 18.74
C THR A 105 -0.76 -8.44 20.19
N SER A 106 -1.68 -8.23 21.13
CA SER A 106 -1.38 -8.14 22.57
C SER A 106 -1.31 -9.52 23.24
N ASN A 107 -1.86 -10.55 22.59
CA ASN A 107 -1.86 -11.93 23.09
C ASN A 107 -0.47 -12.59 22.92
N PRO A 108 0.21 -12.98 24.02
CA PRO A 108 1.53 -13.59 23.95
C PRO A 108 1.57 -14.93 23.19
N ALA A 109 0.48 -15.72 23.21
CA ALA A 109 0.40 -16.98 22.48
C ALA A 109 0.38 -16.74 20.96
N ASN A 110 -0.34 -15.70 20.51
CA ASN A 110 -0.37 -15.29 19.10
C ASN A 110 0.99 -14.77 18.66
N GLY A 111 1.62 -13.92 19.47
CA GLY A 111 2.98 -13.41 19.19
C GLY A 111 4.01 -14.55 19.08
N LYS A 112 3.91 -15.56 19.96
CA LYS A 112 4.75 -16.76 19.89
C LYS A 112 4.49 -17.57 18.62
N LEU A 113 3.23 -17.84 18.28
CA LEU A 113 2.87 -18.58 17.07
C LEU A 113 3.45 -17.91 15.82
N TYR A 114 3.30 -16.59 15.71
CA TYR A 114 3.80 -15.83 14.58
C TYR A 114 5.32 -15.84 14.50
N GLY A 115 6.03 -15.57 15.60
CA GLY A 115 7.48 -15.61 15.65
C GLY A 115 8.06 -16.99 15.32
N ASP A 116 7.48 -18.07 15.88
CA ASP A 116 7.90 -19.44 15.60
C ASP A 116 7.68 -19.82 14.12
N ALA A 117 6.53 -19.44 13.55
CA ALA A 117 6.21 -19.67 12.15
C ALA A 117 7.19 -18.92 11.24
N GLN A 118 7.43 -17.63 11.49
CA GLN A 118 8.37 -16.82 10.72
C GLN A 118 9.79 -17.40 10.74
N SER A 119 10.28 -17.83 11.90
CA SER A 119 11.60 -18.46 12.01
C SER A 119 11.69 -19.72 11.15
N LYS A 120 10.70 -20.60 11.24
CA LYS A 120 10.67 -21.85 10.46
C LYS A 120 10.53 -21.59 8.97
N LEU A 121 9.69 -20.64 8.56
CA LEU A 121 9.53 -20.24 7.16
C LEU A 121 10.85 -19.66 6.62
N THR A 122 11.56 -18.86 7.40
CA THR A 122 12.88 -18.32 7.03
C THR A 122 13.89 -19.45 6.78
N ASP A 123 13.95 -20.43 7.69
CA ASP A 123 14.83 -21.60 7.54
C ASP A 123 14.49 -22.41 6.27
N MET A 124 13.20 -22.58 5.96
CA MET A 124 12.75 -23.27 4.75
C MET A 124 13.07 -22.48 3.48
N SER A 125 12.82 -21.17 3.46
CA SER A 125 13.10 -20.30 2.31
C SER A 125 14.59 -20.23 1.98
N ALA A 126 15.48 -20.40 2.96
CA ALA A 126 16.92 -20.47 2.72
C ALA A 126 17.31 -21.66 1.81
N HIS A 127 16.59 -22.79 1.90
CA HIS A 127 16.78 -23.94 1.00
C HIS A 127 16.28 -23.68 -0.43
N LEU A 128 15.44 -22.66 -0.63
CA LEU A 128 14.81 -22.35 -1.91
C LEU A 128 15.50 -21.19 -2.66
N LEU A 129 16.30 -20.38 -1.97
CA LEU A 129 16.95 -19.17 -2.51
C LEU A 129 17.77 -19.43 -3.78
N PHE A 130 18.40 -20.61 -3.89
CA PHE A 130 19.21 -20.96 -5.07
C PHE A 130 18.39 -20.91 -6.37
N PHE A 131 17.08 -21.16 -6.30
CA PHE A 131 16.25 -21.42 -7.47
C PHE A 131 16.20 -20.21 -8.40
N ALA A 132 15.79 -19.05 -7.89
CA ALA A 132 15.76 -17.80 -8.64
C ALA A 132 17.16 -17.39 -9.13
N LEU A 133 18.18 -17.53 -8.27
CA LEU A 133 19.56 -17.14 -8.58
C LEU A 133 20.18 -17.99 -9.69
N GLU A 134 19.96 -19.30 -9.66
CA GLU A 134 20.42 -20.23 -10.70
C GLU A 134 19.66 -20.02 -12.01
N LEU A 135 18.35 -19.80 -11.95
CA LEU A 135 17.56 -19.46 -13.15
C LEU A 135 18.12 -18.23 -13.85
N ASN A 136 18.52 -17.18 -13.12
CA ASN A 136 19.12 -15.98 -13.69
C ASN A 136 20.53 -16.18 -14.29
N ARG A 137 21.20 -17.29 -14.00
CA ARG A 137 22.51 -17.62 -14.61
C ARG A 137 22.41 -18.37 -15.92
N ILE A 138 21.32 -19.09 -16.14
CA ILE A 138 21.12 -19.84 -17.37
C ILE A 138 21.05 -18.86 -18.55
N ASP A 139 21.63 -19.20 -19.70
CA ASP A 139 21.57 -18.36 -20.89
C ASP A 139 20.13 -18.17 -21.39
N ASP A 140 19.82 -16.97 -21.91
CA ASP A 140 18.47 -16.63 -22.37
C ASP A 140 17.94 -17.63 -23.40
N ALA A 141 18.79 -18.01 -24.37
CA ALA A 141 18.44 -19.00 -25.38
C ALA A 141 18.03 -20.37 -24.80
N THR A 142 18.60 -20.78 -23.66
CA THR A 142 18.26 -22.05 -23.01
C THR A 142 16.92 -21.95 -22.29
N ILE A 143 16.64 -20.85 -21.59
CA ILE A 143 15.34 -20.61 -20.94
C ILE A 143 14.23 -20.44 -22.00
N ASP A 144 14.49 -19.70 -23.07
CA ASP A 144 13.55 -19.53 -24.19
C ASP A 144 13.20 -20.86 -24.84
N ALA A 145 14.21 -21.72 -25.07
CA ALA A 145 14.00 -23.07 -25.58
C ALA A 145 13.21 -23.94 -24.60
N ALA A 146 13.45 -23.83 -23.29
CA ALA A 146 12.68 -24.55 -22.27
C ALA A 146 11.20 -24.15 -22.30
N MET A 147 10.91 -22.85 -22.32
CA MET A 147 9.53 -22.33 -22.40
C MET A 147 8.81 -22.72 -23.69
N ALA A 148 9.54 -22.90 -24.79
CA ALA A 148 8.97 -23.32 -26.08
C ALA A 148 8.74 -24.84 -26.17
N ASN A 149 9.62 -25.65 -25.56
CA ASN A 149 9.63 -27.10 -25.74
C ASN A 149 8.96 -27.89 -24.60
N ASP A 150 8.90 -27.32 -23.39
CA ASP A 150 8.21 -27.88 -22.24
C ASP A 150 6.92 -27.09 -21.97
N PRO A 151 5.72 -27.63 -22.29
CA PRO A 151 4.45 -26.93 -22.08
C PRO A 151 4.25 -26.46 -20.64
N GLN A 152 4.80 -27.19 -19.67
CA GLN A 152 4.69 -26.83 -18.26
C GLN A 152 5.59 -25.64 -17.92
N ALA A 153 6.79 -25.55 -18.50
CA ALA A 153 7.62 -24.35 -18.39
C ALA A 153 6.98 -23.16 -19.14
N GLY A 154 6.35 -23.42 -20.29
CA GLY A 154 5.63 -22.41 -21.07
C GLY A 154 4.45 -21.77 -20.31
N HIS A 155 3.78 -22.52 -19.43
CA HIS A 155 2.75 -21.98 -18.54
C HIS A 155 3.30 -20.88 -17.61
N TYR A 156 4.48 -21.10 -17.02
CA TYR A 156 5.15 -20.15 -16.11
C TYR A 156 5.95 -19.06 -16.82
N LYS A 157 5.79 -18.91 -18.14
CA LYS A 157 6.52 -17.90 -18.93
C LYS A 157 6.45 -16.50 -18.33
N PRO A 158 5.30 -15.96 -17.88
CA PRO A 158 5.25 -14.62 -17.30
C PRO A 158 6.19 -14.45 -16.10
N TRP A 159 6.15 -15.40 -15.17
CA TRP A 159 7.02 -15.39 -13.99
C TRP A 159 8.50 -15.49 -14.35
N LEU A 160 8.85 -16.38 -15.29
CA LEU A 160 10.22 -16.51 -15.78
C LEU A 160 10.71 -15.22 -16.45
N VAL A 161 9.93 -14.64 -17.36
CA VAL A 161 10.31 -13.41 -18.05
C VAL A 161 10.54 -12.26 -17.06
N ASP A 162 9.69 -12.15 -16.03
CA ASP A 162 9.85 -11.11 -15.02
C ASP A 162 11.07 -11.35 -14.13
N LEU A 163 11.29 -12.57 -13.64
CA LEU A 163 12.49 -12.94 -12.88
C LEU A 163 13.79 -12.58 -13.64
N ARG A 164 13.77 -12.77 -14.96
CA ARG A 164 14.91 -12.54 -15.84
C ARG A 164 15.23 -11.07 -16.06
N LYS A 165 14.32 -10.14 -15.74
CA LYS A 165 14.62 -8.69 -15.80
C LYS A 165 15.66 -8.28 -14.76
N ASP A 166 15.81 -9.03 -13.67
CA ASP A 166 16.84 -8.79 -12.65
C ASP A 166 18.24 -9.27 -13.08
N LYS A 167 18.33 -10.19 -14.06
CA LYS A 167 19.60 -10.80 -14.48
C LYS A 167 20.74 -9.80 -14.79
N PRO A 168 20.52 -8.69 -15.53
CA PRO A 168 21.60 -7.73 -15.82
C PRO A 168 22.18 -7.04 -14.58
N HIS A 169 21.40 -7.03 -13.49
CA HIS A 169 21.67 -6.32 -12.24
C HIS A 169 22.07 -7.26 -11.11
N GLN A 170 21.95 -8.57 -11.31
CA GLN A 170 22.36 -9.60 -10.35
C GLN A 170 23.90 -9.70 -10.29
N LEU A 171 24.43 -9.72 -9.07
CA LEU A 171 25.87 -9.87 -8.80
C LEU A 171 26.26 -11.34 -8.69
N ASP A 172 27.57 -11.60 -8.62
CA ASP A 172 28.10 -12.93 -8.30
C ASP A 172 27.66 -13.38 -6.89
N ASP A 173 27.53 -14.68 -6.65
CA ASP A 173 27.01 -15.29 -5.41
C ASP A 173 27.64 -14.72 -4.14
N LYS A 174 28.97 -14.60 -4.14
CA LYS A 174 29.72 -14.11 -2.98
C LYS A 174 29.46 -12.64 -2.72
N LEU A 175 29.17 -11.86 -3.77
CA LEU A 175 28.81 -10.44 -3.64
C LEU A 175 27.37 -10.30 -3.18
N GLU A 176 26.42 -11.06 -3.72
CA GLU A 176 25.04 -11.05 -3.23
C GLU A 176 24.97 -11.49 -1.76
N GLN A 177 25.68 -12.56 -1.40
CA GLN A 177 25.81 -13.00 -0.02
C GLN A 177 26.42 -11.91 0.86
N LEU A 178 27.49 -11.26 0.42
CA LEU A 178 28.12 -10.17 1.18
C LEU A 178 27.17 -8.98 1.37
N PHE A 179 26.45 -8.55 0.33
CA PHE A 179 25.46 -7.48 0.43
C PHE A 179 24.34 -7.85 1.41
N LEU A 180 23.83 -9.07 1.32
CA LEU A 180 22.81 -9.58 2.22
C LEU A 180 23.30 -9.58 3.68
N GLU A 181 24.45 -10.17 3.97
CA GLU A 181 25.03 -10.22 5.32
C GLU A 181 25.34 -8.81 5.86
N LYS A 182 25.86 -7.91 5.01
CA LYS A 182 26.18 -6.53 5.43
C LYS A 182 24.95 -5.67 5.65
N SER A 183 23.84 -5.94 4.95
CA SER A 183 22.59 -5.17 5.07
C SER A 183 22.10 -5.06 6.50
N MET A 184 22.28 -6.12 7.31
CA MET A 184 21.96 -6.15 8.74
C MET A 184 22.69 -5.07 9.56
N THR A 185 23.90 -4.72 9.14
CA THR A 185 24.76 -3.72 9.79
C THR A 185 24.83 -2.38 9.04
N SER A 186 24.24 -2.29 7.84
CA SER A 186 24.09 -1.05 7.07
C SER A 186 22.62 -0.61 7.04
N ALA A 187 21.91 -0.81 5.93
CA ALA A 187 20.56 -0.30 5.72
C ALA A 187 19.58 -0.72 6.83
N ALA A 188 19.56 -1.99 7.23
CA ALA A 188 18.63 -2.48 8.26
C ALA A 188 18.91 -1.85 9.63
N ALA A 189 20.18 -1.61 9.98
CA ALA A 189 20.54 -0.97 11.24
C ALA A 189 20.08 0.49 11.29
N PHE A 190 20.18 1.23 10.18
CA PHE A 190 19.73 2.62 10.10
C PHE A 190 18.20 2.76 9.99
N ASN A 191 17.52 1.82 9.32
CA ASN A 191 16.07 1.70 9.37
C ASN A 191 15.59 1.48 10.80
N ARG A 192 16.20 0.52 11.51
CA ARG A 192 15.89 0.26 12.92
C ARG A 192 16.16 1.48 13.81
N LEU A 193 17.29 2.16 13.61
CA LEU A 193 17.61 3.40 14.32
C LEU A 193 16.54 4.47 14.10
N PHE A 194 16.06 4.62 12.86
CA PHE A 194 14.95 5.51 12.55
C PHE A 194 13.68 5.14 13.33
N ASP A 195 13.27 3.88 13.27
CA ASP A 195 12.03 3.39 13.91
C ASP A 195 12.06 3.55 15.43
N GLU A 196 13.17 3.15 16.06
CA GLU A 196 13.36 3.28 17.51
C GLU A 196 13.40 4.76 17.92
N THR A 197 14.09 5.62 17.16
CA THR A 197 14.15 7.06 17.44
C THR A 197 12.76 7.71 17.30
N MET A 198 12.03 7.44 16.21
CA MET A 198 10.68 7.96 15.99
C MET A 198 9.70 7.54 17.09
N THR A 199 9.76 6.27 17.51
CA THR A 199 8.89 5.71 18.56
C THR A 199 9.15 6.36 19.92
N ASP A 200 10.39 6.71 20.23
CA ASP A 200 10.77 7.34 21.50
C ASP A 200 10.42 8.83 21.57
N LEU A 201 10.25 9.51 20.42
CA LEU A 201 9.93 10.93 20.41
C LEU A 201 8.68 11.26 21.24
N ARG A 202 8.77 12.37 21.97
CA ARG A 202 7.66 12.96 22.72
C ARG A 202 7.47 14.41 22.33
N PHE A 203 6.21 14.80 22.22
CA PHE A 203 5.79 16.12 21.76
C PHE A 203 5.00 16.78 22.88
N ILE A 204 5.47 17.94 23.34
CA ILE A 204 4.82 18.66 24.44
C ILE A 204 3.77 19.61 23.87
N VAL A 205 2.50 19.31 24.11
CA VAL A 205 1.36 20.16 23.70
C VAL A 205 0.56 20.51 24.96
N ASP A 206 0.46 21.80 25.27
CA ASP A 206 -0.21 22.30 26.49
C ASP A 206 0.26 21.63 27.80
N GLY A 207 1.54 21.26 27.85
CA GLY A 207 2.16 20.61 29.02
C GLY A 207 1.97 19.09 29.06
N GLU A 208 1.20 18.51 28.14
CA GLU A 208 1.04 17.07 28.00
C GLU A 208 2.11 16.49 27.07
N SER A 209 2.66 15.34 27.44
CA SER A 209 3.64 14.59 26.65
C SER A 209 2.93 13.56 25.78
N LEU A 210 2.88 13.81 24.47
CA LEU A 210 2.15 12.99 23.50
C LEU A 210 3.11 12.22 22.59
N ALA A 211 2.65 11.06 22.09
CA ALA A 211 3.32 10.32 21.03
C ALA A 211 2.99 10.89 19.64
N LEU A 212 3.83 10.61 18.64
CA LEU A 212 3.72 11.17 17.28
C LEU A 212 2.30 11.11 16.70
N GLU A 213 1.69 9.93 16.68
CA GLU A 213 0.36 9.72 16.11
C GLU A 213 -0.73 10.54 16.81
N ARG A 214 -0.66 10.66 18.14
CA ARG A 214 -1.61 11.49 18.90
C ARG A 214 -1.43 12.96 18.56
N THR A 215 -0.19 13.42 18.40
CA THR A 215 0.10 14.81 18.03
C THR A 215 -0.29 15.12 16.59
N LEU A 216 -0.07 14.21 15.63
CA LEU A 216 -0.51 14.37 14.24
C LEU A 216 -2.05 14.43 14.13
N ASN A 217 -2.77 13.67 14.96
CA ASN A 217 -4.23 13.73 15.02
C ASN A 217 -4.76 15.10 15.46
N LEU A 218 -4.02 15.83 16.31
CA LEU A 218 -4.40 17.19 16.71
C LEU A 218 -4.42 18.18 15.53
N LEU A 219 -3.75 17.88 14.41
CA LEU A 219 -3.81 18.69 13.18
C LEU A 219 -5.17 18.57 12.45
N GLN A 220 -6.01 17.63 12.87
CA GLN A 220 -7.37 17.43 12.36
C GLN A 220 -8.44 17.98 13.32
N GLU A 221 -8.03 18.68 14.37
CA GLU A 221 -8.98 19.31 15.29
C GLU A 221 -9.64 20.54 14.65
N PRO A 222 -10.94 20.80 14.90
CA PRO A 222 -11.62 22.00 14.40
C PRO A 222 -10.96 23.30 14.89
N ASP A 223 -10.41 23.30 16.12
CA ASP A 223 -9.80 24.49 16.72
C ASP A 223 -8.41 24.81 16.11
N PRO A 224 -8.25 25.98 15.46
CA PRO A 224 -6.97 26.39 14.87
C PRO A 224 -5.82 26.52 15.89
N GLU A 225 -6.10 26.89 17.14
CA GLU A 225 -5.05 27.04 18.15
C GLU A 225 -4.50 25.67 18.59
N ILE A 226 -5.35 24.63 18.65
CA ILE A 226 -4.90 23.27 18.93
C ILE A 226 -3.99 22.77 17.80
N ARG A 227 -4.39 22.96 16.54
CA ARG A 227 -3.58 22.59 15.37
C ARG A 227 -2.22 23.28 15.38
N LYS A 228 -2.21 24.59 15.66
CA LYS A 228 -0.99 25.40 15.71
C LYS A 228 -0.02 24.88 16.78
N LYS A 229 -0.50 24.68 18.02
CA LYS A 229 0.34 24.16 19.12
C LYS A 229 0.92 22.79 18.79
N ALA A 230 0.13 21.90 18.17
CA ALA A 230 0.60 20.61 17.72
C ALA A 230 1.70 20.74 16.65
N ALA A 231 1.52 21.62 15.67
CA ALA A 231 2.52 21.87 14.62
C ALA A 231 3.82 22.48 15.14
N GLU A 232 3.73 23.41 16.09
CA GLU A 232 4.89 23.98 16.78
C GLU A 232 5.64 22.93 17.59
N ALA A 233 4.92 22.07 18.33
CA ALA A 233 5.52 20.96 19.07
C ALA A 233 6.22 19.94 18.15
N LEU A 234 5.58 19.56 17.03
CA LEU A 234 6.18 18.69 16.01
C LEU A 234 7.47 19.30 15.46
N SER A 235 7.41 20.57 15.05
CA SER A 235 8.54 21.28 14.44
C SER A 235 9.71 21.43 15.43
N ALA A 236 9.44 21.72 16.69
CA ALA A 236 10.45 21.81 17.74
C ALA A 236 11.13 20.46 17.99
N THR A 237 10.36 19.40 18.22
CA THR A 237 10.93 18.07 18.49
C THR A 237 11.70 17.52 17.28
N PHE A 238 11.23 17.75 16.05
CA PHE A 238 11.98 17.35 14.85
C PHE A 238 13.31 18.11 14.72
N LYS A 239 13.31 19.42 15.03
CA LYS A 239 14.52 20.25 15.04
C LYS A 239 15.54 19.75 16.06
N ASP A 240 15.11 19.41 17.27
CA ASP A 240 15.99 18.92 18.35
C ASP A 240 16.68 17.59 17.98
N ASN A 241 16.07 16.80 17.10
CA ASN A 241 16.57 15.49 16.66
C ASN A 241 17.14 15.50 15.23
N LEU A 242 17.21 16.67 14.59
CA LEU A 242 17.48 16.82 13.16
C LEU A 242 18.83 16.22 12.75
N ARG A 243 19.84 16.27 13.63
CA ARG A 243 21.15 15.67 13.38
C ARG A 243 21.06 14.15 13.15
N VAL A 244 20.22 13.45 13.91
CA VAL A 244 20.07 12.00 13.79
C VAL A 244 19.38 11.66 12.46
N PHE A 245 18.26 12.32 12.15
CA PHE A 245 17.54 12.08 10.89
C PHE A 245 18.35 12.47 9.65
N THR A 246 19.16 13.52 9.74
CA THR A 246 20.09 13.92 8.67
C THR A 246 21.13 12.83 8.41
N LEU A 247 21.71 12.26 9.47
CA LEU A 247 22.68 11.17 9.34
C LEU A 247 22.04 9.90 8.78
N ILE A 248 20.85 9.52 9.24
CA ILE A 248 20.10 8.37 8.72
C ILE A 248 19.85 8.55 7.21
N THR A 249 19.30 9.69 6.81
CA THR A 249 18.96 9.97 5.40
C THR A 249 20.20 9.95 4.50
N ASN A 250 21.27 10.62 4.92
CA ASN A 250 22.53 10.62 4.15
C ASN A 250 23.16 9.24 4.03
N THR A 251 23.07 8.43 5.09
CA THR A 251 23.66 7.09 5.12
C THR A 251 22.87 6.15 4.22
N LEU A 252 21.55 6.12 4.33
CA LEU A 252 20.69 5.28 3.50
C LEU A 252 20.73 5.69 2.03
N ALA A 253 20.71 7.00 1.73
CA ALA A 253 20.86 7.47 0.35
C ALA A 253 22.22 7.07 -0.25
N LYS A 254 23.29 7.03 0.56
CA LYS A 254 24.61 6.56 0.11
C LYS A 254 24.69 5.04 -0.04
N ASP A 255 24.12 4.28 0.90
CA ASP A 255 24.05 2.81 0.83
C ASP A 255 23.30 2.38 -0.43
N LYS A 256 22.17 3.04 -0.73
CA LYS A 256 21.43 2.85 -1.99
C LYS A 256 22.29 3.15 -3.21
N GLU A 257 22.94 4.31 -3.28
CA GLU A 257 23.80 4.66 -4.42
C GLU A 257 24.91 3.63 -4.65
N ILE A 258 25.54 3.13 -3.57
CA ILE A 258 26.56 2.09 -3.66
C ILE A 258 25.94 0.82 -4.25
N ALA A 259 24.81 0.35 -3.71
CA ALA A 259 24.10 -0.82 -4.20
C ALA A 259 23.72 -0.68 -5.68
N ASP A 260 23.17 0.46 -6.07
CA ASP A 260 22.74 0.74 -7.44
C ASP A 260 23.92 0.71 -8.42
N ARG A 261 25.03 1.35 -8.06
CA ARG A 261 26.26 1.38 -8.88
C ARG A 261 26.85 0.00 -9.08
N TRP A 262 26.92 -0.84 -8.04
CA TRP A 262 27.40 -2.22 -8.17
C TRP A 262 26.49 -3.05 -9.08
N ARG A 263 25.17 -2.83 -8.98
CA ARG A 263 24.14 -3.46 -9.82
C ARG A 263 23.95 -2.78 -11.17
N LYS A 264 24.80 -1.80 -11.53
CA LYS A 264 24.83 -1.12 -12.83
C LYS A 264 23.53 -0.41 -13.21
N PHE A 265 22.79 0.09 -12.22
CA PHE A 265 21.67 0.99 -12.47
C PHE A 265 22.19 2.39 -12.87
N GLU A 266 21.53 3.04 -13.82
CA GLU A 266 21.99 4.32 -14.38
C GLU A 266 21.36 5.52 -13.65
N ASP A 267 20.04 5.48 -13.51
CA ASP A 267 19.25 6.48 -12.80
C ASP A 267 19.03 6.07 -11.33
N ILE A 268 18.90 7.08 -10.47
CA ILE A 268 18.73 6.92 -9.01
C ILE A 268 17.49 6.13 -8.61
N ALA A 269 16.49 6.03 -9.46
CA ALA A 269 15.23 5.34 -9.20
C ALA A 269 15.06 4.02 -9.96
N ASP A 270 15.99 3.65 -10.86
CA ASP A 270 15.85 2.47 -11.74
C ASP A 270 15.61 1.17 -10.97
N SER A 271 16.32 0.95 -9.85
CA SER A 271 16.12 -0.25 -9.03
C SER A 271 14.71 -0.36 -8.47
N ARG A 272 14.07 0.78 -8.16
CA ARG A 272 12.66 0.81 -7.74
C ARG A 272 11.70 0.67 -8.92
N HIS A 273 12.00 1.29 -10.06
CA HIS A 273 11.22 1.15 -11.29
C HIS A 273 11.15 -0.33 -11.72
N LEU A 274 12.29 -1.02 -11.71
CA LEU A 274 12.38 -2.45 -11.97
C LEU A 274 11.55 -3.27 -10.98
N ALA A 275 11.70 -3.02 -9.67
CA ALA A 275 10.92 -3.71 -8.63
C ALA A 275 9.40 -3.50 -8.78
N ASN A 276 8.99 -2.32 -9.22
CA ASN A 276 7.58 -1.99 -9.49
C ASN A 276 7.09 -2.43 -10.88
N ARG A 277 7.98 -2.98 -11.73
CA ARG A 277 7.73 -3.38 -13.11
C ARG A 277 7.17 -2.25 -13.98
N VAL A 278 7.80 -1.07 -13.90
CA VAL A 278 7.42 0.11 -14.68
C VAL A 278 8.66 0.74 -15.30
N GLU A 279 8.55 1.17 -16.55
CA GLU A 279 9.61 1.85 -17.28
C GLU A 279 9.80 3.30 -16.82
N ARG A 280 11.02 3.82 -16.97
CA ARG A 280 11.37 5.17 -16.53
C ARG A 280 10.49 6.23 -17.20
N GLU A 281 10.28 6.11 -18.50
CA GLU A 281 9.50 7.07 -19.30
C GLU A 281 8.04 7.16 -18.83
N VAL A 282 7.50 6.07 -18.29
CA VAL A 282 6.14 6.02 -17.74
C VAL A 282 6.06 6.80 -16.43
N VAL A 283 7.04 6.62 -15.54
CA VAL A 283 7.12 7.37 -14.26
C VAL A 283 7.38 8.85 -14.52
N ASP A 284 8.25 9.18 -15.48
CA ASP A 284 8.53 10.55 -15.89
C ASP A 284 7.27 11.23 -16.44
N ALA A 285 6.51 10.54 -17.30
CA ALA A 285 5.24 11.04 -17.84
C ALA A 285 4.19 11.30 -16.73
N LEU A 286 4.09 10.41 -15.75
CA LEU A 286 3.22 10.59 -14.57
C LEU A 286 3.64 11.80 -13.73
N ALA A 287 4.92 11.86 -13.34
CA ALA A 287 5.45 12.93 -12.50
C ALA A 287 5.29 14.30 -13.16
N GLN A 288 5.56 14.37 -14.48
CA GLN A 288 5.34 15.59 -15.27
C GLN A 288 3.87 16.00 -15.30
N ALA A 289 2.95 15.09 -15.65
CA ALA A 289 1.53 15.41 -15.75
C ALA A 289 0.95 15.89 -14.42
N VAL A 290 1.34 15.27 -13.30
CA VAL A 290 0.89 15.67 -11.96
C VAL A 290 1.46 17.04 -11.56
N THR A 291 2.74 17.28 -11.80
CA THR A 291 3.39 18.56 -11.50
C THR A 291 2.78 19.72 -12.28
N GLU A 292 2.52 19.52 -13.58
CA GLU A 292 1.83 20.51 -14.43
C GLU A 292 0.38 20.76 -13.98
N ALA A 293 -0.26 19.80 -13.31
CA ALA A 293 -1.62 19.90 -12.82
C ALA A 293 -1.78 20.56 -11.44
N TYR A 294 -0.70 20.80 -10.68
CA TYR A 294 -0.79 21.43 -9.34
C TYR A 294 -1.66 22.69 -9.29
N PRO A 295 -1.55 23.65 -10.25
CA PRO A 295 -2.39 24.85 -10.23
C PRO A 295 -3.89 24.57 -10.37
N ARG A 296 -4.25 23.54 -11.14
CA ARG A 296 -5.65 23.17 -11.43
C ARG A 296 -6.25 22.27 -10.35
N LEU A 297 -5.40 21.57 -9.58
CA LEU A 297 -5.78 20.65 -8.52
C LEU A 297 -5.57 21.25 -7.14
N SER A 298 -4.40 21.01 -6.52
CA SER A 298 -4.12 21.35 -5.13
C SER A 298 -4.24 22.85 -4.85
N HIS A 299 -3.70 23.71 -5.73
CA HIS A 299 -3.73 25.16 -5.51
C HIS A 299 -5.17 25.69 -5.53
N ARG A 300 -5.97 25.18 -6.48
CA ARG A 300 -7.39 25.53 -6.63
C ARG A 300 -8.19 25.06 -5.41
N TYR A 301 -8.03 23.80 -5.02
CA TYR A 301 -8.70 23.23 -3.86
C TYR A 301 -8.34 23.97 -2.56
N TYR A 302 -7.05 24.19 -2.27
CA TYR A 302 -6.63 24.86 -1.04
C TYR A 302 -7.10 26.32 -0.98
N LYS A 303 -7.24 27.00 -2.12
CA LYS A 303 -7.86 28.33 -2.17
C LYS A 303 -9.34 28.29 -1.76
N MET A 304 -10.08 27.26 -2.18
CA MET A 304 -11.47 27.07 -1.76
C MET A 304 -11.55 26.74 -0.27
N LYS A 305 -10.71 25.81 0.21
CA LYS A 305 -10.65 25.43 1.62
C LYS A 305 -10.30 26.60 2.53
N ALA A 306 -9.36 27.46 2.13
CA ALA A 306 -9.03 28.69 2.86
C ALA A 306 -10.27 29.56 3.08
N LYS A 307 -11.07 29.79 2.02
CA LYS A 307 -12.34 30.53 2.10
C LYS A 307 -13.33 29.86 3.05
N TRP A 308 -13.47 28.53 3.01
CA TRP A 308 -14.38 27.79 3.89
C TRP A 308 -13.98 27.86 5.37
N LEU A 309 -12.68 27.93 5.65
CA LEU A 309 -12.15 28.12 7.00
C LEU A 309 -12.11 29.60 7.44
N GLY A 310 -12.58 30.53 6.59
CA GLY A 310 -12.55 31.97 6.87
C GLY A 310 -11.14 32.57 6.87
N MET A 311 -10.20 31.96 6.14
CA MET A 311 -8.80 32.37 6.03
C MET A 311 -8.49 32.91 4.62
N GLU A 312 -7.71 33.99 4.54
CA GLU A 312 -7.16 34.45 3.25
C GLU A 312 -6.06 33.51 2.74
N GLN A 313 -5.23 33.03 3.66
CA GLN A 313 -4.16 32.06 3.44
C GLN A 313 -4.11 31.12 4.64
N MET A 314 -4.14 29.81 4.38
CA MET A 314 -4.08 28.78 5.43
C MET A 314 -2.63 28.58 5.86
N ASN A 315 -2.36 28.28 7.13
CA ASN A 315 -1.03 27.80 7.51
C ASN A 315 -0.87 26.33 7.08
N TYR A 316 0.37 25.84 6.98
CA TYR A 316 0.61 24.45 6.58
C TYR A 316 -0.07 23.43 7.51
N TRP A 317 -0.29 23.77 8.79
CA TRP A 317 -1.00 22.94 9.76
C TRP A 317 -2.52 22.98 9.66
N ASP A 318 -3.09 23.91 8.88
CA ASP A 318 -4.53 23.99 8.63
C ASP A 318 -4.98 23.08 7.47
N ARG A 319 -4.02 22.47 6.75
CA ARG A 319 -4.29 21.61 5.59
C ARG A 319 -5.25 20.45 5.91
N ASN A 320 -5.14 19.87 7.10
CA ASN A 320 -5.95 18.73 7.53
C ASN A 320 -7.16 19.14 8.38
N ALA A 321 -7.44 20.44 8.52
CA ALA A 321 -8.57 20.92 9.31
C ALA A 321 -9.91 20.40 8.72
N PRO A 322 -10.86 19.96 9.56
CA PRO A 322 -12.17 19.52 9.11
C PRO A 322 -13.01 20.72 8.64
N LEU A 323 -14.00 20.46 7.79
CA LEU A 323 -14.97 21.49 7.43
C LEU A 323 -15.95 21.74 8.59
N PRO A 324 -16.42 23.00 8.78
CA PRO A 324 -17.30 23.36 9.90
C PRO A 324 -18.60 22.55 10.03
N ASP A 325 -19.14 22.04 8.92
CA ASP A 325 -20.46 21.39 8.83
C ASP A 325 -20.37 19.84 8.68
N SER A 326 -19.27 19.22 9.11
CA SER A 326 -19.10 17.77 8.95
C SER A 326 -20.12 16.94 9.78
N SER A 327 -20.74 15.95 9.13
CA SER A 327 -21.77 15.09 9.75
C SER A 327 -21.13 13.98 10.60
N ASN A 328 -21.75 13.68 11.74
CA ASN A 328 -21.39 12.59 12.67
C ASN A 328 -22.37 11.41 12.60
N ALA A 329 -23.11 11.26 11.50
CA ALA A 329 -24.03 10.14 11.31
C ALA A 329 -23.28 8.80 11.36
N ILE A 330 -23.86 7.83 12.07
CA ILE A 330 -23.39 6.45 12.14
C ILE A 330 -24.10 5.66 11.04
N ILE A 331 -23.33 4.95 10.22
CA ILE A 331 -23.79 3.99 9.21
C ILE A 331 -23.68 2.58 9.82
N PRO A 332 -24.80 1.90 10.11
CA PRO A 332 -24.80 0.51 10.56
C PRO A 332 -24.09 -0.42 9.57
N TRP A 333 -23.57 -1.55 10.08
CA TRP A 333 -22.84 -2.53 9.27
C TRP A 333 -23.65 -3.08 8.09
N GLU A 334 -24.92 -3.41 8.32
CA GLU A 334 -25.80 -3.91 7.26
C GLU A 334 -26.01 -2.87 6.16
N ASP A 335 -26.14 -1.59 6.52
CA ASP A 335 -26.27 -0.52 5.53
C ASP A 335 -24.97 -0.35 4.72
N ALA A 336 -23.80 -0.49 5.37
CA ALA A 336 -22.51 -0.50 4.69
C ALA A 336 -22.36 -1.69 3.73
N LYS A 337 -22.71 -2.90 4.19
CA LYS A 337 -22.72 -4.12 3.37
C LYS A 337 -23.60 -3.94 2.13
N GLU A 338 -24.85 -3.52 2.30
CA GLU A 338 -25.78 -3.32 1.19
C GLU A 338 -25.33 -2.20 0.25
N THR A 339 -24.74 -1.13 0.78
CA THR A 339 -24.16 -0.06 -0.04
C THR A 339 -23.05 -0.58 -0.94
N VAL A 340 -22.08 -1.32 -0.39
CA VAL A 340 -20.95 -1.86 -1.18
C VAL A 340 -21.44 -2.90 -2.20
N LEU A 341 -22.27 -3.86 -1.77
CA LEU A 341 -22.77 -4.91 -2.66
C LEU A 341 -23.64 -4.37 -3.78
N SER A 342 -24.48 -3.36 -3.50
CA SER A 342 -25.29 -2.71 -4.54
C SER A 342 -24.44 -1.89 -5.50
N ALA A 343 -23.44 -1.15 -5.02
CA ALA A 343 -22.50 -0.42 -5.89
C ALA A 343 -21.73 -1.35 -6.82
N TYR A 344 -21.26 -2.50 -6.31
CA TYR A 344 -20.57 -3.51 -7.11
C TYR A 344 -21.53 -4.19 -8.09
N GLY A 345 -22.77 -4.47 -7.67
CA GLY A 345 -23.78 -5.15 -8.48
C GLY A 345 -24.27 -4.28 -9.64
N ASP A 346 -24.42 -2.98 -9.43
CA ASP A 346 -24.75 -2.01 -10.46
C ASP A 346 -23.67 -1.94 -11.55
N PHE A 347 -22.40 -2.12 -11.16
CA PHE A 347 -21.29 -2.22 -12.11
C PHE A 347 -21.27 -3.56 -12.84
N ALA A 348 -21.24 -4.67 -12.10
CA ALA A 348 -21.26 -6.04 -12.61
C ALA A 348 -21.76 -7.02 -11.54
N PRO A 349 -22.83 -7.81 -11.80
CA PRO A 349 -23.34 -8.80 -10.84
C PRO A 349 -22.27 -9.78 -10.32
N GLU A 350 -21.37 -10.24 -11.19
CA GLU A 350 -20.24 -11.13 -10.83
C GLU A 350 -19.33 -10.50 -9.76
N MET A 351 -19.13 -9.19 -9.78
CA MET A 351 -18.30 -8.48 -8.80
C MET A 351 -18.94 -8.49 -7.41
N ALA A 352 -20.25 -8.26 -7.36
CA ALA A 352 -21.02 -8.34 -6.12
C ALA A 352 -21.10 -9.77 -5.60
N ASP A 353 -21.23 -10.77 -6.46
CA ASP A 353 -21.26 -12.18 -6.06
C ASP A 353 -19.95 -12.61 -5.41
N ILE A 354 -18.80 -12.18 -5.95
CA ILE A 354 -17.49 -12.44 -5.34
C ILE A 354 -17.38 -11.70 -3.99
N ALA A 355 -17.73 -10.41 -3.93
CA ALA A 355 -17.67 -9.65 -2.69
C ALA A 355 -18.63 -10.20 -1.61
N ARG A 356 -19.80 -10.71 -2.01
CA ARG A 356 -20.79 -11.30 -1.10
C ARG A 356 -20.24 -12.48 -0.32
N ARG A 357 -19.37 -13.29 -0.93
CA ARG A 357 -18.69 -14.41 -0.25
C ARG A 357 -17.91 -13.96 0.98
N PHE A 358 -17.30 -12.77 0.96
CA PHE A 358 -16.58 -12.25 2.13
C PHE A 358 -17.49 -12.07 3.34
N PHE A 359 -18.73 -11.64 3.12
CA PHE A 359 -19.73 -11.49 4.17
C PHE A 359 -20.34 -12.83 4.58
N ASP A 360 -20.71 -13.67 3.60
CA ASP A 360 -21.47 -14.90 3.84
C ASP A 360 -20.60 -16.06 4.36
N GLU A 361 -19.31 -16.08 4.02
CA GLU A 361 -18.35 -17.13 4.43
C GLU A 361 -17.43 -16.69 5.59
N GLU A 362 -17.71 -15.54 6.23
CA GLU A 362 -16.97 -15.00 7.39
C GLU A 362 -15.48 -14.72 7.09
N TRP A 363 -15.17 -14.01 6.00
CA TRP A 363 -13.79 -13.65 5.64
C TRP A 363 -13.37 -12.26 6.11
N ILE A 364 -14.28 -11.54 6.79
CA ILE A 364 -14.06 -10.18 7.28
C ILE A 364 -13.95 -10.18 8.81
N ASP A 365 -12.90 -9.55 9.32
CA ASP A 365 -12.80 -9.14 10.72
C ASP A 365 -13.04 -7.63 10.84
N ALA A 366 -14.24 -7.23 11.24
CA ALA A 366 -14.71 -5.85 11.23
C ALA A 366 -14.60 -5.07 12.56
N PRO A 367 -14.84 -5.65 13.76
CA PRO A 367 -14.94 -4.84 14.97
C PRO A 367 -13.58 -4.31 15.42
N ALA A 368 -13.54 -3.01 15.75
CA ALA A 368 -12.42 -2.41 16.46
C ALA A 368 -12.41 -2.90 17.92
N ARG A 369 -11.31 -3.54 18.34
CA ARG A 369 -11.16 -4.08 19.70
C ARG A 369 -9.73 -3.95 20.22
N PRO A 370 -9.53 -3.88 21.56
CA PRO A 370 -8.20 -3.84 22.15
C PRO A 370 -7.32 -4.98 21.63
N GLY A 371 -6.06 -4.68 21.34
CA GLY A 371 -5.08 -5.66 20.86
C GLY A 371 -5.17 -5.99 19.37
N LYS A 372 -6.28 -5.72 18.67
CA LYS A 372 -6.36 -5.94 17.22
C LYS A 372 -5.40 -5.01 16.46
N ALA A 373 -4.84 -5.49 15.36
CA ALA A 373 -4.02 -4.67 14.47
C ALA A 373 -4.78 -3.40 14.02
N PRO A 374 -4.12 -2.23 13.99
CA PRO A 374 -4.75 -0.98 13.55
C PRO A 374 -4.92 -0.96 12.02
N GLY A 375 -5.69 0.00 11.52
CA GLY A 375 -5.86 0.22 10.08
C GLY A 375 -6.83 -0.77 9.43
N ALA A 376 -6.59 -1.07 8.16
CA ALA A 376 -7.34 -2.03 7.36
C ALA A 376 -6.41 -2.68 6.32
N PHE A 377 -6.74 -3.89 5.88
CA PHE A 377 -6.05 -4.57 4.77
C PHE A 377 -6.88 -5.73 4.21
N ALA A 378 -6.59 -6.11 2.96
CA ALA A 378 -6.98 -7.37 2.34
C ALA A 378 -5.75 -8.27 2.16
N HIS A 379 -5.65 -9.33 2.96
CA HIS A 379 -4.55 -10.26 2.89
C HIS A 379 -4.83 -11.32 1.80
N PRO A 380 -3.99 -11.44 0.76
CA PRO A 380 -4.24 -12.35 -0.36
C PRO A 380 -4.23 -13.82 0.05
N THR A 381 -3.48 -14.15 1.11
CA THR A 381 -3.17 -15.51 1.54
C THR A 381 -2.50 -16.32 0.44
N VAL A 382 -3.17 -17.36 -0.09
CA VAL A 382 -2.70 -18.20 -1.18
C VAL A 382 -3.86 -18.68 -2.05
N PRO A 383 -3.64 -18.98 -3.34
CA PRO A 383 -4.70 -19.44 -4.25
C PRO A 383 -5.40 -20.73 -3.84
N SER A 384 -4.77 -21.61 -3.06
CA SER A 384 -5.43 -22.82 -2.54
C SER A 384 -6.40 -22.56 -1.37
N ALA A 385 -6.51 -21.31 -0.93
CA ALA A 385 -7.46 -20.83 0.06
C ALA A 385 -8.26 -19.64 -0.51
N HIS A 386 -8.45 -18.60 0.28
CA HIS A 386 -9.13 -17.38 -0.11
C HIS A 386 -8.58 -16.21 0.71
N PRO A 387 -8.65 -14.98 0.17
CA PRO A 387 -8.23 -13.80 0.91
C PRO A 387 -9.10 -13.51 2.14
N TYR A 388 -8.57 -12.68 3.03
CA TYR A 388 -9.24 -12.18 4.23
C TYR A 388 -9.17 -10.66 4.30
N VAL A 389 -10.20 -10.04 4.87
CA VAL A 389 -10.26 -8.59 5.05
C VAL A 389 -10.26 -8.27 6.55
N LEU A 390 -9.36 -7.37 6.97
CA LEU A 390 -9.38 -6.75 8.28
C LEU A 390 -9.79 -5.29 8.11
N VAL A 391 -10.82 -4.86 8.83
CA VAL A 391 -11.17 -3.44 8.98
C VAL A 391 -11.40 -3.11 10.45
N ASN A 392 -11.31 -1.83 10.81
CA ASN A 392 -11.68 -1.32 12.12
C ASN A 392 -12.90 -0.40 11.98
N TYR A 393 -14.09 -1.01 11.86
CA TYR A 393 -15.32 -0.30 11.50
C TYR A 393 -15.91 0.46 12.70
N LEU A 394 -16.14 1.76 12.54
CA LEU A 394 -16.71 2.66 13.56
C LEU A 394 -17.98 3.37 13.06
N GLY A 395 -18.50 3.00 11.89
CA GLY A 395 -19.73 3.53 11.32
C GLY A 395 -19.62 4.88 10.64
N LYS A 396 -18.41 5.38 10.34
CA LYS A 396 -18.23 6.63 9.59
C LYS A 396 -18.33 6.37 8.09
N PRO A 397 -18.70 7.38 7.26
CA PRO A 397 -18.65 7.25 5.80
C PRO A 397 -17.28 6.75 5.28
N ARG A 398 -16.19 7.23 5.89
CA ARG A 398 -14.83 6.76 5.59
C ARG A 398 -14.66 5.26 5.83
N ASP A 399 -15.31 4.69 6.84
CA ASP A 399 -15.19 3.26 7.15
C ASP A 399 -15.90 2.41 6.09
N VAL A 400 -17.00 2.91 5.50
CA VAL A 400 -17.66 2.28 4.34
C VAL A 400 -16.75 2.32 3.11
N MET A 401 -16.05 3.44 2.90
CA MET A 401 -15.06 3.55 1.82
C MET A 401 -13.90 2.59 2.00
N THR A 402 -13.35 2.51 3.22
CA THR A 402 -12.30 1.54 3.57
C THR A 402 -12.78 0.10 3.34
N LEU A 403 -14.02 -0.24 3.73
CA LEU A 403 -14.58 -1.56 3.47
C LEU A 403 -14.67 -1.87 1.96
N ALA A 404 -15.15 -0.92 1.16
CA ALA A 404 -15.19 -1.06 -0.29
C ALA A 404 -13.77 -1.26 -0.87
N HIS A 405 -12.83 -0.44 -0.43
CA HIS A 405 -11.43 -0.51 -0.84
C HIS A 405 -10.84 -1.91 -0.61
N GLU A 406 -10.93 -2.43 0.63
CA GLU A 406 -10.39 -3.76 0.95
C GLU A 406 -11.16 -4.89 0.22
N LEU A 407 -12.47 -4.77 0.04
CA LEU A 407 -13.24 -5.73 -0.75
C LEU A 407 -12.86 -5.70 -2.23
N GLY A 408 -12.46 -4.54 -2.77
CA GLY A 408 -11.94 -4.45 -4.13
C GLY A 408 -10.64 -5.24 -4.28
N HIS A 409 -9.70 -5.11 -3.34
CA HIS A 409 -8.53 -6.00 -3.30
C HIS A 409 -8.94 -7.47 -3.18
N GLY A 410 -9.87 -7.80 -2.27
CA GLY A 410 -10.38 -9.16 -2.10
C GLY A 410 -10.93 -9.77 -3.40
N VAL A 411 -11.76 -9.01 -4.13
CA VAL A 411 -12.29 -9.41 -5.44
C VAL A 411 -11.14 -9.66 -6.43
N HIS A 412 -10.17 -8.76 -6.51
CA HIS A 412 -9.02 -8.91 -7.40
C HIS A 412 -8.23 -10.18 -7.08
N GLN A 413 -7.97 -10.43 -5.80
CA GLN A 413 -7.23 -11.60 -5.32
C GLN A 413 -7.96 -12.90 -5.67
N VAL A 414 -9.29 -12.95 -5.51
CA VAL A 414 -10.09 -14.11 -5.94
C VAL A 414 -10.01 -14.33 -7.45
N LEU A 415 -10.14 -13.26 -8.25
CA LEU A 415 -10.10 -13.35 -9.71
C LEU A 415 -8.72 -13.78 -10.23
N ALA A 416 -7.64 -13.24 -9.65
CA ALA A 416 -6.27 -13.54 -10.03
C ALA A 416 -5.79 -14.91 -9.53
N GLY A 417 -6.42 -15.48 -8.49
CA GLY A 417 -6.04 -16.76 -7.89
C GLY A 417 -5.96 -17.92 -8.89
N GLY A 418 -6.75 -17.88 -9.96
CA GLY A 418 -6.70 -18.87 -11.04
C GLY A 418 -5.36 -18.96 -11.79
N GLN A 419 -4.47 -17.98 -11.65
CA GLN A 419 -3.14 -17.99 -12.26
C GLN A 419 -2.11 -18.83 -11.47
N GLY A 420 -2.41 -19.25 -10.24
CA GLY A 420 -1.47 -19.97 -9.37
C GLY A 420 -0.56 -19.03 -8.57
N ALA A 421 0.09 -19.57 -7.53
CA ALA A 421 0.77 -18.77 -6.50
C ALA A 421 1.93 -17.93 -7.05
N LEU A 422 2.61 -18.39 -8.10
CA LEU A 422 3.71 -17.62 -8.70
C LEU A 422 3.22 -16.47 -9.60
N MET A 423 1.99 -16.53 -10.10
CA MET A 423 1.52 -15.63 -11.16
C MET A 423 0.29 -14.80 -10.78
N CYS A 424 -0.40 -15.12 -9.68
CA CYS A 424 -1.57 -14.36 -9.24
C CYS A 424 -1.21 -12.99 -8.64
N ALA A 425 -0.02 -12.86 -8.04
CA ALA A 425 0.39 -11.63 -7.38
C ALA A 425 0.63 -10.49 -8.39
N THR A 426 -0.08 -9.38 -8.20
CA THR A 426 0.06 -8.18 -9.03
C THR A 426 1.22 -7.29 -8.55
N PRO A 427 1.94 -6.61 -9.45
CA PRO A 427 2.86 -5.54 -9.08
C PRO A 427 2.14 -4.43 -8.29
N LEU A 428 2.86 -3.74 -7.41
CA LEU A 428 2.30 -2.67 -6.56
C LEU A 428 1.60 -1.57 -7.36
N THR A 429 2.07 -1.30 -8.56
CA THR A 429 1.51 -0.31 -9.50
C THR A 429 0.13 -0.68 -10.03
N LEU A 430 -0.24 -1.97 -10.00
CA LEU A 430 -1.54 -2.47 -10.44
C LEU A 430 -2.40 -3.00 -9.27
N ALA A 431 -1.83 -3.14 -8.07
CA ALA A 431 -2.52 -3.69 -6.90
C ALA A 431 -3.76 -2.87 -6.51
N GLU A 432 -3.69 -1.55 -6.68
CA GLU A 432 -4.78 -0.61 -6.36
C GLU A 432 -5.91 -0.59 -7.41
N THR A 433 -5.78 -1.35 -8.50
CA THR A 433 -6.70 -1.23 -9.65
C THR A 433 -8.15 -1.55 -9.28
N ALA A 434 -8.36 -2.52 -8.40
CA ALA A 434 -9.69 -2.96 -7.99
C ALA A 434 -10.21 -2.26 -6.73
N SER A 435 -9.34 -2.00 -5.77
CA SER A 435 -9.67 -1.32 -4.51
C SER A 435 -10.18 0.09 -4.78
N VAL A 436 -9.40 0.92 -5.48
CA VAL A 436 -9.77 2.31 -5.77
C VAL A 436 -10.97 2.38 -6.72
N PHE A 437 -11.11 1.43 -7.65
CA PHE A 437 -12.25 1.42 -8.58
C PHE A 437 -13.55 1.08 -7.84
N GLY A 438 -13.51 0.05 -6.99
CA GLY A 438 -14.64 -0.31 -6.13
C GLY A 438 -15.00 0.78 -5.11
N GLU A 439 -13.98 1.44 -4.57
CA GLU A 439 -14.14 2.64 -3.76
C GLU A 439 -14.87 3.74 -4.55
N MET A 440 -14.45 4.06 -5.78
CA MET A 440 -15.12 5.08 -6.61
C MET A 440 -16.59 4.75 -6.90
N LEU A 441 -16.92 3.49 -7.19
CA LEU A 441 -18.31 3.04 -7.36
C LEU A 441 -19.15 3.29 -6.10
N THR A 442 -18.61 2.90 -4.94
CA THR A 442 -19.28 3.04 -3.65
C THR A 442 -19.44 4.51 -3.26
N PHE A 443 -18.40 5.33 -3.51
CA PHE A 443 -18.41 6.76 -3.27
C PHE A 443 -19.53 7.41 -4.08
N ARG A 444 -19.62 7.09 -5.37
CA ARG A 444 -20.65 7.67 -6.24
C ARG A 444 -22.05 7.26 -5.79
N LYS A 445 -22.24 5.99 -5.39
CA LYS A 445 -23.51 5.50 -4.84
C LYS A 445 -23.96 6.28 -3.60
N LEU A 446 -23.05 6.46 -2.63
CA LEU A 446 -23.32 7.25 -1.42
C LEU A 446 -23.60 8.72 -1.76
N LEU A 447 -22.80 9.30 -2.64
CA LEU A 447 -22.89 10.71 -3.03
C LEU A 447 -24.21 11.02 -3.76
N ASP A 448 -24.64 10.15 -4.68
CA ASP A 448 -25.90 10.31 -5.42
C ASP A 448 -27.13 9.97 -4.55
N GLY A 449 -26.95 9.21 -3.47
CA GLY A 449 -27.99 8.93 -2.47
C GLY A 449 -28.21 10.05 -1.45
N THR A 450 -27.25 10.98 -1.26
CA THR A 450 -27.43 12.08 -0.29
C THR A 450 -28.19 13.26 -0.89
N ASN A 451 -29.21 13.71 -0.15
CA ASN A 451 -29.99 14.91 -0.48
C ASN A 451 -29.56 16.14 0.36
N ASN A 452 -28.64 15.95 1.30
CA ASN A 452 -28.15 17.02 2.16
C ASN A 452 -26.94 17.70 1.50
N LYS A 453 -27.07 18.99 1.16
CA LYS A 453 -26.00 19.76 0.51
C LYS A 453 -24.71 19.83 1.35
N GLY A 454 -24.83 19.96 2.68
CA GLY A 454 -23.68 20.02 3.57
C GLY A 454 -22.92 18.70 3.62
N GLU A 455 -23.65 17.58 3.73
CA GLU A 455 -23.05 16.24 3.69
C GLU A 455 -22.42 15.95 2.32
N ARG A 456 -23.10 16.32 1.23
CA ARG A 456 -22.56 16.20 -0.13
C ARG A 456 -21.24 16.96 -0.27
N LYS A 457 -21.18 18.20 0.23
CA LYS A 457 -19.98 19.04 0.21
C LYS A 457 -18.85 18.42 1.04
N ASP A 458 -19.13 17.93 2.25
CA ASP A 458 -18.14 17.28 3.12
C ASP A 458 -17.58 16.00 2.47
N MET A 459 -18.44 15.16 1.88
CA MET A 459 -18.01 13.95 1.17
C MET A 459 -17.11 14.26 -0.02
N LEU A 460 -17.50 15.23 -0.87
CA LEU A 460 -16.69 15.66 -2.01
C LEU A 460 -15.35 16.25 -1.57
N ALA A 461 -15.35 17.12 -0.56
CA ALA A 461 -14.14 17.76 -0.05
C ALA A 461 -13.15 16.74 0.50
N ARG A 462 -13.63 15.78 1.31
CA ARG A 462 -12.81 14.67 1.82
C ARG A 462 -12.24 13.82 0.69
N LYS A 463 -13.06 13.46 -0.30
CA LYS A 463 -12.59 12.66 -1.45
C LYS A 463 -11.51 13.41 -2.24
N VAL A 464 -11.69 14.71 -2.49
CA VAL A 464 -10.67 15.53 -3.15
C VAL A 464 -9.39 15.64 -2.31
N GLU A 465 -9.48 15.80 -1.00
CA GLU A 465 -8.32 15.81 -0.10
C GLU A 465 -7.56 14.49 -0.11
N ASP A 466 -8.27 13.36 -0.07
CA ASP A 466 -7.68 12.03 -0.14
C ASP A 466 -6.94 11.85 -1.47
N MET A 467 -7.56 12.23 -2.60
CA MET A 467 -6.92 12.15 -3.91
C MET A 467 -5.72 13.10 -4.06
N ILE A 468 -5.77 14.32 -3.51
CA ILE A 468 -4.61 15.22 -3.46
C ILE A 468 -3.49 14.62 -2.59
N ASN A 469 -3.82 13.96 -1.49
CA ASN A 469 -2.84 13.28 -0.63
C ASN A 469 -2.23 12.02 -1.27
N THR A 470 -2.96 11.34 -2.14
CA THR A 470 -2.48 10.12 -2.83
C THR A 470 -1.74 10.44 -4.13
N VAL A 471 -2.11 11.50 -4.84
CA VAL A 471 -1.50 11.87 -6.13
C VAL A 471 -0.50 13.00 -5.97
N VAL A 472 -0.96 14.22 -5.65
CA VAL A 472 -0.13 15.42 -5.61
C VAL A 472 0.97 15.31 -4.55
N ARG A 473 0.62 14.90 -3.33
CA ARG A 473 1.59 14.78 -2.23
C ARG A 473 2.62 13.68 -2.51
N GLN A 474 2.22 12.56 -3.11
CA GLN A 474 3.14 11.44 -3.36
C GLN A 474 4.11 11.75 -4.50
N ILE A 475 3.68 12.46 -5.55
CA ILE A 475 4.61 12.98 -6.57
C ILE A 475 5.52 14.07 -5.99
N ALA A 476 5.02 14.95 -5.14
CA ALA A 476 5.89 15.88 -4.40
C ALA A 476 6.93 15.14 -3.54
N PHE A 477 6.57 14.00 -2.96
CA PHE A 477 7.51 13.16 -2.20
C PHE A 477 8.54 12.51 -3.13
N TYR A 478 8.12 12.00 -4.28
CA TYR A 478 9.02 11.47 -5.31
C TYR A 478 10.03 12.53 -5.78
N GLU A 479 9.58 13.75 -6.08
CA GLU A 479 10.45 14.87 -6.50
C GLU A 479 11.44 15.28 -5.41
N PHE A 480 11.04 15.21 -4.14
CA PHE A 480 11.96 15.43 -3.02
C PHE A 480 13.04 14.33 -2.96
N GLU A 481 12.67 13.06 -3.06
CA GLU A 481 13.64 11.95 -3.10
C GLU A 481 14.60 12.08 -4.28
N ARG A 482 14.08 12.41 -5.47
CA ARG A 482 14.88 12.68 -6.67
C ARG A 482 15.94 13.76 -6.39
N LYS A 483 15.54 14.89 -5.81
CA LYS A 483 16.45 15.98 -5.43
C LYS A 483 17.50 15.54 -4.40
N VAL A 484 17.10 14.84 -3.34
CA VAL A 484 18.01 14.37 -2.27
C VAL A 484 19.04 13.37 -2.81
N HIS A 485 18.59 12.32 -3.50
CA HIS A 485 19.48 11.28 -4.03
C HIS A 485 20.39 11.80 -5.14
N THR A 486 19.91 12.74 -5.97
CA THR A 486 20.75 13.41 -6.97
C THR A 486 21.85 14.22 -6.29
N ALA A 487 21.48 15.08 -5.34
CA ALA A 487 22.46 15.90 -4.62
C ALA A 487 23.46 15.06 -3.81
N ARG A 488 23.01 13.91 -3.28
CA ARG A 488 23.85 12.97 -2.52
C ARG A 488 25.00 12.36 -3.34
N LYS A 489 24.87 12.29 -4.68
CA LYS A 489 25.96 11.85 -5.57
C LYS A 489 27.17 12.79 -5.50
N GLU A 490 26.94 14.08 -5.28
CA GLU A 490 27.99 15.10 -5.24
C GLU A 490 28.65 15.24 -3.86
N GLY A 491 27.99 14.81 -2.79
CA GLY A 491 28.52 14.94 -1.43
C GLY A 491 27.50 14.58 -0.36
N GLU A 492 27.95 14.61 0.89
CA GLU A 492 27.05 14.52 2.05
C GLU A 492 26.29 15.84 2.23
N LEU A 493 24.99 15.76 2.52
CA LEU A 493 24.10 16.91 2.61
C LEU A 493 23.96 17.37 4.05
N THR A 494 23.99 18.68 4.29
CA THR A 494 23.62 19.26 5.59
C THR A 494 22.12 19.23 5.81
N ALA A 495 21.68 19.37 7.06
CA ALA A 495 20.26 19.42 7.40
C ALA A 495 19.54 20.58 6.69
N GLU A 496 20.22 21.73 6.58
CA GLU A 496 19.70 22.92 5.90
C GLU A 496 19.54 22.69 4.39
N GLN A 497 20.47 21.94 3.76
CA GLN A 497 20.36 21.59 2.35
C GLN A 497 19.15 20.67 2.11
N ILE A 498 18.97 19.63 2.93
CA ILE A 498 17.80 18.73 2.82
C ILE A 498 16.50 19.51 3.06
N GLY A 499 16.47 20.35 4.10
CA GLY A 499 15.31 21.19 4.40
C GLY A 499 14.98 22.17 3.28
N ALA A 500 15.97 22.76 2.62
CA ALA A 500 15.76 23.63 1.45
C ALA A 500 15.17 22.87 0.25
N LEU A 501 15.65 21.64 0.00
CA LEU A 501 15.07 20.78 -1.03
C LEU A 501 13.60 20.46 -0.72
N TRP A 502 13.30 20.10 0.53
CA TRP A 502 11.94 19.85 1.01
C TRP A 502 11.04 21.07 0.78
N LEU A 503 11.45 22.24 1.27
CA LEU A 503 10.69 23.47 1.12
C LEU A 503 10.41 23.81 -0.35
N SER A 504 11.41 23.64 -1.23
CA SER A 504 11.23 23.92 -2.67
C SER A 504 10.09 23.12 -3.28
N VAL A 505 10.02 21.83 -2.97
CA VAL A 505 9.00 20.92 -3.52
C VAL A 505 7.63 21.14 -2.88
N GLN A 506 7.60 21.40 -1.57
CA GLN A 506 6.34 21.67 -0.89
C GLN A 506 5.73 23.01 -1.32
N GLN A 507 6.54 24.04 -1.58
CA GLN A 507 6.06 25.33 -2.10
C GLN A 507 5.39 25.18 -3.47
N GLU A 508 6.00 24.42 -4.38
CA GLU A 508 5.46 24.16 -5.72
C GLU A 508 4.16 23.34 -5.66
N SER A 509 4.11 22.28 -4.86
CA SER A 509 2.96 21.37 -4.80
C SER A 509 1.77 21.91 -4.02
N LEU A 510 1.98 22.63 -2.92
CA LEU A 510 0.91 23.18 -2.07
C LEU A 510 0.35 24.50 -2.61
N GLY A 511 1.19 25.31 -3.26
CA GLY A 511 0.79 26.55 -3.88
C GLY A 511 0.50 27.71 -2.92
N PRO A 512 0.04 28.85 -3.46
CA PRO A 512 0.04 30.13 -2.75
C PRO A 512 -1.01 30.23 -1.64
N ALA A 513 -2.03 29.37 -1.63
CA ALA A 513 -3.06 29.34 -0.59
C ALA A 513 -2.53 28.78 0.74
N ILE A 514 -1.36 28.12 0.74
CA ILE A 514 -0.71 27.61 1.94
C ILE A 514 0.50 28.48 2.29
N LYS A 515 0.48 29.02 3.50
CA LYS A 515 1.61 29.70 4.14
C LYS A 515 2.54 28.66 4.75
N ILE A 516 3.71 28.53 4.16
CA ILE A 516 4.83 27.80 4.74
C ILE A 516 5.59 28.75 5.66
N SER A 517 5.87 28.30 6.88
CA SER A 517 6.57 29.08 7.92
C SER A 517 7.73 28.28 8.54
N GLU A 518 8.53 28.94 9.37
CA GLU A 518 9.66 28.32 10.09
C GLU A 518 9.25 27.04 10.81
N GLY A 519 10.14 26.04 10.78
CA GLY A 519 9.94 24.71 11.32
C GLY A 519 9.49 23.69 10.26
N TYR A 520 8.79 24.13 9.21
CA TYR A 520 8.28 23.23 8.17
C TYR A 520 9.40 22.58 7.34
N GLU A 521 10.59 23.18 7.29
CA GLU A 521 11.79 22.63 6.66
C GLU A 521 12.24 21.29 7.24
N ASN A 522 11.78 20.92 8.44
CA ASN A 522 12.15 19.67 9.11
C ASN A 522 11.09 18.57 8.97
N TRP A 523 9.97 18.83 8.27
CA TRP A 523 8.84 17.88 8.18
C TRP A 523 9.12 16.67 7.28
N TRP A 524 10.21 16.65 6.52
CA TRP A 524 10.65 15.44 5.83
C TRP A 524 11.08 14.33 6.80
N THR A 525 11.46 14.68 8.04
CA THR A 525 12.07 13.74 9.00
C THR A 525 11.15 12.64 9.49
N TYR A 526 9.83 12.83 9.50
CA TYR A 526 8.90 11.82 10.01
C TYR A 526 8.32 10.91 8.93
N VAL A 527 8.72 11.08 7.66
CA VAL A 527 8.15 10.31 6.54
C VAL A 527 8.90 8.97 6.41
N PRO A 528 8.32 7.84 6.87
CA PRO A 528 9.02 6.55 6.89
C PRO A 528 9.37 6.02 5.50
N HIS A 529 8.57 6.34 4.49
CA HIS A 529 8.74 5.84 3.12
C HIS A 529 10.12 6.19 2.52
N PHE A 530 10.68 7.36 2.84
CA PHE A 530 12.03 7.77 2.39
C PHE A 530 13.14 6.88 2.94
N ILE A 531 12.87 6.21 4.07
CA ILE A 531 13.83 5.40 4.82
C ILE A 531 13.68 3.93 4.42
N HIS A 532 12.45 3.40 4.51
CA HIS A 532 12.18 1.98 4.32
C HIS A 532 12.08 1.58 2.85
N SER A 533 11.65 2.49 1.97
CA SER A 533 11.37 2.16 0.58
C SER A 533 11.58 3.34 -0.38
N PRO A 534 12.85 3.71 -0.65
CA PRO A 534 13.15 4.85 -1.51
C PRO A 534 12.49 4.75 -2.88
N PHE A 535 11.94 5.88 -3.35
CA PHE A 535 11.19 6.08 -4.60
C PHE A 535 9.89 5.27 -4.73
N TYR A 536 9.42 4.60 -3.68
CA TYR A 536 8.18 3.81 -3.77
C TYR A 536 6.93 4.69 -3.93
N VAL A 537 6.96 5.90 -3.40
CA VAL A 537 5.78 6.76 -3.24
C VAL A 537 5.03 7.06 -4.54
N TYR A 538 5.69 7.10 -5.70
CA TYR A 538 4.99 7.33 -6.97
C TYR A 538 3.98 6.21 -7.30
N ALA A 539 4.16 5.00 -6.76
CA ALA A 539 3.27 3.87 -7.01
C ALA A 539 1.83 4.17 -6.55
N TYR A 540 1.65 4.95 -5.49
CA TYR A 540 0.34 5.43 -5.04
C TYR A 540 -0.33 6.33 -6.10
N ALA A 541 0.41 7.33 -6.62
CA ALA A 541 -0.09 8.23 -7.64
C ALA A 541 -0.35 7.50 -8.96
N PHE A 542 0.50 6.53 -9.31
CA PHE A 542 0.34 5.67 -10.48
C PHE A 542 -0.97 4.89 -10.38
N GLY A 543 -1.19 4.17 -9.28
CA GLY A 543 -2.38 3.36 -9.05
C GLY A 543 -3.66 4.19 -9.12
N ASP A 544 -3.70 5.32 -8.40
CA ASP A 544 -4.87 6.19 -8.38
C ASP A 544 -5.16 6.81 -9.76
N CYS A 545 -4.15 7.37 -10.44
CA CYS A 545 -4.35 7.97 -11.76
C CYS A 545 -4.71 6.93 -12.83
N LEU A 546 -4.16 5.72 -12.74
CA LEU A 546 -4.53 4.60 -13.60
C LEU A 546 -6.02 4.27 -13.43
N VAL A 547 -6.46 4.10 -12.18
CA VAL A 547 -7.86 3.76 -11.88
C VAL A 547 -8.81 4.87 -12.29
N ASN A 548 -8.46 6.13 -12.02
CA ASN A 548 -9.27 7.27 -12.45
C ASN A 548 -9.41 7.32 -13.98
N SER A 549 -8.34 6.95 -14.71
CA SER A 549 -8.39 6.85 -16.17
C SER A 549 -9.30 5.69 -16.64
N LEU A 550 -9.22 4.52 -15.99
CA LEU A 550 -10.13 3.40 -16.25
C LEU A 550 -11.59 3.78 -15.94
N TYR A 551 -11.84 4.48 -14.83
CA TYR A 551 -13.16 4.95 -14.45
C TYR A 551 -13.71 5.98 -15.44
N ALA A 552 -12.87 6.91 -15.93
CA ALA A 552 -13.25 7.85 -16.97
C ALA A 552 -13.62 7.13 -18.29
N VAL A 553 -12.91 6.05 -18.65
CA VAL A 553 -13.30 5.21 -19.80
C VAL A 553 -14.64 4.53 -19.54
N TYR A 554 -14.84 3.96 -18.35
CA TYR A 554 -16.11 3.34 -17.96
C TYR A 554 -17.30 4.31 -18.08
N GLN A 555 -17.17 5.54 -17.58
CA GLN A 555 -18.25 6.54 -17.65
C GLN A 555 -18.63 6.94 -19.09
N ASN A 556 -17.73 6.77 -20.05
CA ASN A 556 -17.94 7.09 -21.46
C ASN A 556 -18.18 5.86 -22.34
N ALA A 557 -18.24 4.64 -21.77
CA ALA A 557 -18.37 3.41 -22.53
C ALA A 557 -19.85 2.99 -22.67
N ASP A 558 -20.25 2.63 -23.89
CA ASP A 558 -21.62 2.18 -24.16
C ASP A 558 -21.87 0.72 -23.71
N THR A 559 -20.93 -0.21 -23.96
CA THR A 559 -20.96 -1.63 -23.51
C THR A 559 -19.55 -2.26 -23.54
N GLY A 560 -19.35 -3.35 -22.77
CA GLY A 560 -18.15 -4.21 -22.85
C GLY A 560 -16.93 -3.75 -22.04
N PHE A 561 -17.07 -2.73 -21.20
CA PHE A 561 -16.00 -2.33 -20.27
C PHE A 561 -15.76 -3.39 -19.20
N GLN A 562 -16.84 -3.90 -18.61
CA GLN A 562 -16.82 -4.88 -17.53
C GLN A 562 -16.03 -6.13 -17.93
N ASP A 563 -16.33 -6.73 -19.09
CA ASP A 563 -15.62 -7.94 -19.55
C ASP A 563 -14.11 -7.72 -19.64
N LYS A 564 -13.69 -6.59 -20.23
CA LYS A 564 -12.27 -6.22 -20.33
C LYS A 564 -11.65 -5.98 -18.96
N TYR A 565 -12.41 -5.36 -18.05
CA TYR A 565 -11.97 -5.09 -16.68
C TYR A 565 -11.76 -6.39 -15.89
N PHE A 566 -12.69 -7.35 -16.00
CA PHE A 566 -12.52 -8.68 -15.41
C PHE A 566 -11.33 -9.44 -16.00
N GLU A 567 -11.10 -9.37 -17.32
CA GLU A 567 -9.91 -9.97 -17.94
C GLU A 567 -8.60 -9.31 -17.48
N LEU A 568 -8.63 -8.01 -17.17
CA LEU A 568 -7.50 -7.32 -16.54
C LEU A 568 -7.25 -7.88 -15.13
N LEU A 569 -8.28 -7.98 -14.29
CA LEU A 569 -8.14 -8.48 -12.92
C LEU A 569 -7.74 -9.97 -12.87
N LYS A 570 -8.33 -10.81 -13.74
CA LYS A 570 -8.02 -12.24 -13.85
C LYS A 570 -6.59 -12.51 -14.30
N ALA A 571 -5.95 -11.55 -14.97
CA ALA A 571 -4.57 -11.71 -15.42
C ALA A 571 -3.58 -11.72 -14.24
N GLY A 572 -3.92 -11.13 -13.09
CA GLY A 572 -2.98 -11.02 -11.97
C GLY A 572 -1.64 -10.43 -12.40
N GLY A 573 -0.54 -11.12 -12.10
CA GLY A 573 0.82 -10.75 -12.51
C GLY A 573 1.26 -11.29 -13.87
N THR A 574 0.38 -11.87 -14.69
CA THR A 574 0.79 -12.57 -15.93
C THR A 574 1.03 -11.68 -17.15
N LYS A 575 0.61 -10.41 -17.09
CA LYS A 575 0.71 -9.47 -18.21
C LYS A 575 1.33 -8.17 -17.75
N HIS A 576 2.06 -7.54 -18.67
CA HIS A 576 2.61 -6.22 -18.44
C HIS A 576 1.51 -5.15 -18.45
N HIS A 577 1.72 -4.02 -17.76
CA HIS A 577 0.72 -2.93 -17.70
C HIS A 577 0.30 -2.47 -19.10
N SER A 578 1.23 -2.34 -20.04
CA SER A 578 0.93 -1.94 -21.42
C SER A 578 0.00 -2.91 -22.16
N GLU A 579 0.09 -4.22 -21.88
CA GLU A 579 -0.81 -5.23 -22.45
C GLU A 579 -2.20 -5.18 -21.80
N LEU A 580 -2.26 -4.92 -20.50
CA LEU A 580 -3.50 -4.80 -19.73
C LEU A 580 -4.30 -3.54 -20.09
N LEU A 581 -3.62 -2.45 -20.43
CA LEU A 581 -4.24 -1.16 -20.76
C LEU A 581 -4.70 -1.03 -22.22
N LYS A 582 -4.06 -1.77 -23.12
CA LYS A 582 -4.37 -1.75 -24.56
C LYS A 582 -5.85 -1.98 -24.92
N PRO A 583 -6.60 -2.92 -24.30
CA PRO A 583 -8.03 -3.11 -24.58
C PRO A 583 -8.93 -1.89 -24.29
N PHE A 584 -8.45 -0.98 -23.46
CA PHE A 584 -9.13 0.27 -23.09
C PHE A 584 -8.68 1.47 -23.93
N GLY A 585 -7.73 1.27 -24.85
CA GLY A 585 -7.13 2.36 -25.62
C GLY A 585 -6.30 3.32 -24.76
N LEU A 586 -5.67 2.79 -23.70
CA LEU A 586 -4.87 3.54 -22.74
C LEU A 586 -3.39 3.18 -22.93
N ASP A 587 -2.52 4.19 -22.80
CA ASP A 587 -1.06 4.07 -22.92
C ASP A 587 -0.41 4.91 -21.82
N ALA A 588 0.26 4.24 -20.88
CA ALA A 588 0.88 4.88 -19.72
C ALA A 588 2.13 5.71 -20.08
N THR A 589 2.67 5.55 -21.30
CA THR A 589 3.80 6.37 -21.78
C THR A 589 3.36 7.75 -22.30
N ASP A 590 2.06 7.95 -22.55
CA ASP A 590 1.50 9.22 -23.03
C ASP A 590 1.07 10.10 -21.83
N PRO A 591 1.63 11.31 -21.63
CA PRO A 591 1.17 12.24 -20.59
C PRO A 591 -0.33 12.58 -20.69
N SER A 592 -0.94 12.46 -21.87
CA SER A 592 -2.38 12.68 -22.06
C SER A 592 -3.22 11.62 -21.31
N PHE A 593 -2.71 10.41 -21.13
CA PHE A 593 -3.34 9.36 -20.34
C PHE A 593 -3.45 9.77 -18.87
N TRP A 594 -2.35 10.22 -18.26
CA TRP A 594 -2.34 10.67 -16.86
C TRP A 594 -3.25 11.87 -16.64
N ASN A 595 -3.32 12.79 -17.61
CA ASN A 595 -4.24 13.92 -17.58
C ASN A 595 -5.73 13.50 -17.53
N LYS A 596 -6.10 12.35 -18.11
CA LYS A 596 -7.48 11.82 -17.97
C LYS A 596 -7.77 11.44 -16.53
N GLY A 597 -6.86 10.74 -15.86
CA GLY A 597 -7.00 10.42 -14.44
C GLY A 597 -7.11 11.68 -13.57
N LEU A 598 -6.29 12.69 -13.85
CA LEU A 598 -6.31 13.98 -13.13
C LEU A 598 -7.58 14.80 -13.38
N SER A 599 -8.20 14.66 -14.55
CA SER A 599 -9.47 15.34 -14.87
C SER A 599 -10.64 14.89 -13.99
N MET A 600 -10.56 13.70 -13.40
CA MET A 600 -11.58 13.25 -12.44
C MET A 600 -11.50 14.06 -11.14
N ILE A 601 -10.29 14.30 -10.61
CA ILE A 601 -10.08 15.18 -9.46
C ILE A 601 -10.57 16.59 -9.77
N GLU A 602 -10.23 17.10 -10.96
CA GLU A 602 -10.69 18.42 -11.43
C GLU A 602 -12.22 18.50 -11.49
N GLY A 603 -12.90 17.46 -11.97
CA GLY A 603 -14.36 17.38 -12.00
C GLY A 603 -15.01 17.39 -10.62
N LEU A 604 -14.42 16.71 -9.63
CA LEU A 604 -14.90 16.79 -8.24
C LEU A 604 -14.69 18.19 -7.64
N ILE A 605 -13.59 18.87 -7.99
CA ILE A 605 -13.36 20.28 -7.63
C ILE A 605 -14.39 21.18 -8.31
N ASP A 606 -14.75 20.92 -9.57
CA ASP A 606 -15.80 21.65 -10.29
C ASP A 606 -17.18 21.48 -9.61
N GLU A 607 -17.53 20.25 -9.19
CA GLU A 607 -18.76 19.99 -8.42
C GLU A 607 -18.77 20.79 -7.10
N LEU A 608 -17.65 20.80 -6.36
CA LEU A 608 -17.51 21.59 -5.13
C LEU A 608 -17.66 23.09 -5.37
N GLU A 609 -17.06 23.64 -6.43
CA GLU A 609 -17.22 25.06 -6.78
C GLU A 609 -18.65 25.40 -7.17
N GLY A 610 -19.37 24.48 -7.81
CA GLY A 610 -20.79 24.63 -8.13
C GLY A 610 -21.64 24.80 -6.87
N LEU A 611 -21.41 23.95 -5.86
CA LEU A 611 -22.10 24.02 -4.57
C LEU A 611 -21.82 25.32 -3.80
N ASP A 612 -20.69 25.99 -4.06
CA ASP A 612 -20.27 27.21 -3.41
C ASP A 612 -20.84 28.51 -4.03
N LYS A 613 -21.43 28.39 -5.23
CA LYS A 613 -22.06 29.49 -5.98
C LYS A 613 -23.58 29.56 -5.79
N GLU A 614 -24.19 28.48 -5.31
CA GLU A 614 -25.60 28.40 -4.89
C GLU A 614 -25.79 28.87 -3.45
#